data_AF-A0AA40KW25-F1
#
_entry.id   AF-A0AA40KW25-F1
#
_cell.length_a   1.000
_cell.length_b   1.000
_cell.length_c   1.000
_cell.angle_alpha   90.00
_cell.angle_beta   90.00
_cell.angle_gamma   90.00
#
_symmetry.space_group_name_H-M   'P 1'
#
loop_
_entity.id
_entity.type
_entity.pdbx_description
1 polymer ?
#
loop_
_entity_poly.entity_id
_entity_poly.type
_entity_poly.pdbx_seq_one_letter_code
_entity_poly.pdbx_strand_id
1 'polypeptide(L)'
;MGKVYSYITRPVRSFNIENRTARILEKKKPIPAPQYPSVKKQKEIVDKLKPDCKETLLKKNPELHDRLKSVFVQSKDPEITPTKQSDRPLPQDRSRYSLDEISKSIVPTRGKCTVNQIVEFISKHQENKTEYSIERISQDYKMDKKIVEHILQNFRLFHHLKEETPLMLDDKKKN
;
A
#
# COMPACT_ATOMS: atom_id res chain seq x y z
N MET A 1 14.98 51.01 19.86
CA MET A 1 15.74 51.21 18.59
C MET A 1 15.77 50.00 17.65
N GLY A 2 15.57 48.75 18.09
CA GLY A 2 15.71 47.57 17.22
C GLY A 2 14.69 47.42 16.08
N LYS A 3 13.46 47.96 16.21
CA LYS A 3 12.41 47.83 15.18
C LYS A 3 12.75 48.60 13.90
N VAL A 4 13.22 49.83 14.02
CA VAL A 4 13.58 50.69 12.87
C VAL A 4 14.78 50.09 12.14
N TYR A 5 15.80 49.67 12.89
CA TYR A 5 16.98 48.98 12.33
C TYR A 5 16.61 47.66 11.64
N SER A 6 15.73 46.86 12.24
CA SER A 6 15.26 45.60 11.62
C SER A 6 14.50 45.83 10.32
N TYR A 7 13.70 46.90 10.22
CA TYR A 7 12.96 47.22 9.00
C TYR A 7 13.90 47.61 7.85
N ILE A 8 14.96 48.36 8.15
CA ILE A 8 15.94 48.83 7.16
C ILE A 8 16.87 47.69 6.72
N THR A 9 17.28 46.81 7.64
CA THR A 9 18.22 45.71 7.34
C THR A 9 17.57 44.45 6.79
N ARG A 10 16.25 44.28 6.98
CA ARG A 10 15.47 43.13 6.46
C ARG A 10 15.66 42.90 4.96
N PRO A 11 15.43 43.86 4.04
CA PRO A 11 15.56 43.61 2.60
C PRO A 11 16.97 43.16 2.20
N VAL A 12 18.02 43.67 2.87
CA VAL A 12 19.40 43.25 2.61
C VAL A 12 19.62 41.80 3.05
N ARG A 13 19.08 41.41 4.21
CA ARG A 13 19.21 40.05 4.75
C ARG A 13 18.34 39.03 4.01
N SER A 14 17.18 39.43 3.51
CA SER A 14 16.24 38.56 2.79
C SER A 14 16.34 38.62 1.28
N PHE A 15 17.23 39.43 0.69
CA PHE A 15 17.37 39.59 -0.77
C PHE A 15 17.43 38.26 -1.54
N ASN A 16 18.21 37.29 -1.04
CA ASN A 16 18.32 35.97 -1.68
C ASN A 16 17.03 35.14 -1.56
N ILE A 17 16.31 35.27 -0.44
CA ILE A 17 15.03 34.60 -0.20
C ILE A 17 13.96 35.24 -1.10
N GLU A 18 13.89 36.56 -1.14
CA GLU A 18 12.96 37.33 -1.95
C GLU A 18 13.14 37.03 -3.44
N ASN A 19 14.37 37.07 -3.96
CA ASN A 19 14.67 36.71 -5.35
C ASN A 19 14.30 35.25 -5.66
N ARG A 20 14.55 34.32 -4.73
CA ARG A 20 14.17 32.91 -4.91
C ARG A 20 12.65 32.74 -4.90
N THR A 21 11.95 33.45 -4.01
CA THR A 21 10.48 33.42 -3.96
C THR A 21 9.86 34.05 -5.19
N ALA A 22 10.36 35.20 -5.66
CA ALA A 22 9.89 35.85 -6.88
C ALA A 22 10.01 34.92 -8.09
N ARG A 23 11.18 34.29 -8.27
CA ARG A 23 11.41 33.28 -9.32
C ARG A 23 10.49 32.07 -9.26
N ILE A 24 9.99 31.70 -8.07
CA ILE A 24 9.07 30.56 -7.90
C ILE A 24 7.61 31.01 -8.10
N LEU A 25 7.26 32.22 -7.66
CA LEU A 25 5.93 32.80 -7.81
C LEU A 25 5.63 33.18 -9.27
N GLU A 26 6.64 33.64 -10.02
CA GLU A 26 6.54 33.92 -11.46
C GLU A 26 6.37 32.64 -12.29
N LYS A 27 6.86 31.50 -11.79
CA LYS A 27 6.65 30.22 -12.46
C LYS A 27 5.17 29.85 -12.36
N LYS A 28 4.62 29.39 -13.49
CA LYS A 28 3.29 28.76 -13.50
C LYS A 28 3.28 27.60 -12.50
N LYS A 29 2.24 27.54 -11.66
CA LYS A 29 2.06 26.44 -10.72
C LYS A 29 2.05 25.11 -11.50
N PRO A 30 2.75 24.07 -11.01
CA PRO A 30 2.76 22.78 -11.68
C PRO A 30 1.34 22.23 -11.77
N ILE A 31 1.06 21.51 -12.85
CA ILE A 31 -0.22 20.83 -13.03
C ILE A 31 -0.33 19.77 -11.93
N PRO A 32 -1.40 19.75 -11.13
CA PRO A 32 -1.58 18.73 -10.11
C PRO A 32 -1.65 17.36 -10.75
N ALA A 33 -1.15 16.34 -10.06
CA ALA A 33 -1.18 14.97 -10.56
C ALA A 33 -2.61 14.54 -10.94
N PRO A 34 -2.77 13.75 -12.02
CA PRO A 34 -4.07 13.25 -12.42
C PRO A 34 -4.67 12.38 -11.31
N GLN A 35 -5.95 12.61 -11.03
CA GLN A 35 -6.67 11.85 -10.01
C GLN A 35 -7.27 10.58 -10.62
N TYR A 36 -7.23 9.50 -9.84
CA TYR A 36 -7.81 8.21 -10.21
C TYR A 36 -9.35 8.30 -10.39
N PRO A 37 -9.97 7.51 -11.28
CA PRO A 37 -11.41 7.62 -11.59
C PRO A 37 -12.35 7.50 -10.38
N SER A 38 -12.03 6.64 -9.40
CA SER A 38 -12.87 6.50 -8.20
C SER A 38 -12.91 7.79 -7.37
N VAL A 39 -11.78 8.49 -7.25
CA VAL A 39 -11.67 9.76 -6.53
C VAL A 39 -12.48 10.86 -7.23
N LYS A 40 -12.46 10.88 -8.57
CA LYS A 40 -13.29 11.83 -9.35
C LYS A 40 -14.78 11.61 -9.09
N LYS A 41 -15.25 10.36 -9.15
CA LYS A 41 -16.65 10.00 -8.84
C LYS A 41 -17.05 10.42 -7.43
N GLN A 42 -16.19 10.17 -6.44
CA GLN A 42 -16.45 10.57 -5.06
C GLN A 42 -16.56 12.10 -4.92
N LYS A 43 -15.69 12.86 -5.58
CA LYS A 43 -15.76 14.33 -5.58
C LYS A 43 -17.05 14.82 -6.22
N GLU A 44 -17.47 14.25 -7.34
CA GLU A 44 -18.75 14.60 -7.98
C GLU A 44 -19.94 14.32 -7.06
N ILE A 45 -19.93 13.21 -6.32
CA ILE A 45 -20.97 12.90 -5.32
C ILE A 45 -20.97 13.95 -4.20
N VAL A 46 -19.81 14.29 -3.66
CA VAL A 46 -19.68 15.29 -2.59
C VAL A 46 -20.12 16.68 -3.08
N ASP A 47 -19.70 17.07 -4.29
CA ASP A 47 -20.04 18.36 -4.90
C ASP A 47 -21.57 18.44 -5.16
N LYS A 48 -22.25 17.33 -5.48
CA LYS A 48 -23.72 17.26 -5.60
C LYS A 48 -24.44 17.35 -4.25
N LEU A 49 -23.91 16.69 -3.22
CA LEU A 49 -24.55 16.65 -1.89
C LEU A 49 -24.36 17.95 -1.11
N LYS A 50 -23.19 18.58 -1.24
CA LYS A 50 -22.82 19.82 -0.54
C LYS A 50 -21.97 20.70 -1.46
N PRO A 51 -22.60 21.55 -2.30
CA PRO A 51 -21.87 22.41 -3.23
C PRO A 51 -20.95 23.40 -2.48
N ASP A 52 -21.38 23.89 -1.32
CA ASP A 52 -20.64 24.88 -0.51
C ASP A 52 -19.54 24.26 0.36
N CYS A 53 -19.30 22.96 0.24
CA CYS A 53 -18.32 22.23 1.07
C CYS A 53 -16.92 22.85 0.96
N LYS A 54 -16.47 23.21 -0.25
CA LYS A 54 -15.14 23.80 -0.46
C LYS A 54 -15.01 25.17 0.21
N GLU A 55 -16.03 26.00 0.12
CA GLU A 55 -16.00 27.34 0.72
C GLU A 55 -16.09 27.30 2.24
N THR A 56 -16.95 26.44 2.77
CA THR A 56 -17.11 26.25 4.22
C THR A 56 -15.84 25.70 4.87
N LEU A 57 -15.08 24.85 4.18
CA LEU A 57 -13.77 24.37 4.65
C LEU A 57 -12.68 25.46 4.67
N LEU A 58 -12.75 26.42 3.74
CA LEU A 58 -11.78 27.53 3.67
C LEU A 58 -12.10 28.63 4.70
N LYS A 59 -13.35 28.74 5.14
CA LYS A 59 -13.80 29.73 6.12
C LYS A 59 -13.62 29.19 7.55
N LYS A 60 -13.15 30.05 8.46
CA LYS A 60 -13.05 29.71 9.89
C LYS A 60 -14.45 29.61 10.49
N ASN A 61 -14.77 28.47 11.10
CA ASN A 61 -15.99 28.31 11.90
C ASN A 61 -15.71 28.73 13.37
N PRO A 62 -16.36 29.80 13.89
CA PRO A 62 -16.10 30.32 15.23
C PRO A 62 -16.53 29.34 16.33
N GLU A 63 -17.68 28.67 16.18
CA GLU A 63 -18.20 27.73 17.18
C GLU A 63 -17.29 26.51 17.36
N LEU A 64 -16.83 25.92 16.25
CA LEU A 64 -15.89 24.80 16.30
C LEU A 64 -14.55 25.22 16.90
N HIS A 65 -14.10 26.44 16.59
CA HIS A 65 -12.87 26.99 17.15
C HIS A 65 -12.97 27.15 18.67
N ASP A 66 -14.11 27.61 19.20
CA ASP A 66 -14.31 27.75 20.64
C ASP A 66 -14.46 26.38 21.33
N ARG A 67 -15.11 25.40 20.69
CA ARG A 67 -15.13 24.01 21.18
C ARG A 67 -13.73 23.42 21.27
N LEU A 68 -12.87 23.66 20.28
CA LEU A 68 -11.47 23.18 20.33
C LEU A 68 -10.67 23.78 21.49
N LYS A 69 -10.99 24.99 21.95
CA LYS A 69 -10.36 25.55 23.17
C LYS A 69 -10.78 24.82 24.43
N SER A 70 -12.03 24.32 24.46
CA SER A 70 -12.58 23.61 25.62
C SER A 70 -12.13 22.16 25.73
N VAL A 71 -11.82 21.51 24.60
CA VAL A 71 -11.40 20.10 24.58
C VAL A 71 -9.88 20.02 24.75
N PHE A 72 -9.43 19.93 25.99
CA PHE A 72 -8.05 19.62 26.33
C PHE A 72 -7.88 18.11 26.51
N VAL A 73 -7.23 17.45 25.56
CA VAL A 73 -6.89 16.02 25.68
C VAL A 73 -5.54 15.93 26.39
N GLN A 74 -5.57 15.51 27.65
CA GLN A 74 -4.34 15.17 28.36
C GLN A 74 -4.05 13.68 28.10
N SER A 75 -3.10 13.39 27.21
CA SER A 75 -2.58 12.04 27.05
C SER A 75 -1.74 11.71 28.29
N LYS A 76 -2.32 10.92 29.21
CA LYS A 76 -1.56 10.25 30.26
C LYS A 76 -1.02 8.97 29.68
N ASP A 77 -0.03 9.10 28.81
CA ASP A 77 0.76 7.93 28.44
C ASP A 77 1.50 7.48 29.70
N PRO A 78 1.43 6.18 30.08
CA PRO A 78 2.29 5.69 31.15
C PRO A 78 3.73 5.99 30.77
N GLU A 79 4.52 6.52 31.71
CA GLU A 79 5.97 6.64 31.50
C GLU A 79 6.49 5.24 31.16
N ILE A 80 6.82 5.02 29.89
CA ILE A 80 7.46 3.79 29.44
C ILE A 80 8.87 3.87 30.02
N THR A 81 9.05 3.34 31.23
CA THR A 81 10.39 3.03 31.72
C THR A 81 11.03 2.16 30.65
N PRO A 82 12.20 2.53 30.11
CA PRO A 82 12.84 1.71 29.09
C PRO A 82 12.97 0.30 29.65
N THR A 83 12.22 -0.64 29.06
CA THR A 83 12.36 -2.05 29.37
C THR A 83 13.84 -2.36 29.20
N LYS A 84 14.43 -2.95 30.25
CA LYS A 84 15.86 -3.31 30.36
C LYS A 84 16.45 -3.56 28.97
N GLN A 85 17.45 -2.78 28.58
CA GLN A 85 18.19 -3.00 27.33
C GLN A 85 18.48 -4.49 27.23
N SER A 86 17.95 -5.15 26.19
CA SER A 86 18.16 -6.58 26.07
C SER A 86 19.65 -6.81 25.82
N ASP A 87 20.29 -7.68 26.60
CA ASP A 87 21.67 -8.13 26.37
C ASP A 87 21.84 -8.89 25.03
N ARG A 88 20.74 -9.09 24.30
CA ARG A 88 20.76 -9.71 22.97
C ARG A 88 21.32 -8.70 21.96
N PRO A 89 22.39 -9.05 21.21
CA PRO A 89 22.91 -8.18 20.17
C PRO A 89 21.84 -7.90 19.11
N LEU A 90 21.82 -6.67 18.62
CA LEU A 90 21.01 -6.29 17.46
C LEU A 90 21.36 -7.22 16.28
N PRO A 91 20.37 -7.58 15.43
CA PRO A 91 20.65 -8.33 14.21
C PRO A 91 21.73 -7.62 13.39
N GLN A 92 22.86 -8.30 13.20
CA GLN A 92 24.00 -7.78 12.43
C GLN A 92 23.74 -7.88 10.93
N ASP A 93 23.07 -8.95 10.50
CA ASP A 93 22.63 -9.13 9.12
C ASP A 93 21.27 -8.42 8.92
N ARG A 94 21.26 -7.46 7.99
CA ARG A 94 20.06 -6.72 7.54
C ARG A 94 19.78 -6.97 6.06
N SER A 95 20.38 -8.01 5.49
CA SER A 95 20.12 -8.38 4.11
C SER A 95 18.64 -8.69 3.92
N ARG A 96 18.11 -8.27 2.77
CA ARG A 96 16.74 -8.59 2.39
C ARG A 96 16.77 -9.99 1.78
N TYR A 97 16.38 -11.00 2.54
CA TYR A 97 16.13 -12.31 1.95
C TYR A 97 14.99 -12.20 0.95
N SER A 98 15.21 -12.73 -0.26
CA SER A 98 14.11 -12.90 -1.19
C SER A 98 13.13 -13.94 -0.60
N LEU A 99 11.83 -13.74 -0.81
CA LEU A 99 10.82 -14.73 -0.38
C LEU A 99 11.11 -16.13 -0.95
N ASP A 100 11.73 -16.17 -2.14
CA ASP A 100 12.15 -17.40 -2.80
C ASP A 100 13.23 -18.15 -2.01
N GLU A 101 14.23 -17.46 -1.45
CA GLU A 101 15.29 -18.07 -0.63
C GLU A 101 14.74 -18.67 0.66
N ILE A 102 13.78 -17.98 1.30
CA ILE A 102 13.13 -18.46 2.52
C ILE A 102 12.29 -19.71 2.20
N SER A 103 11.51 -19.69 1.12
CA SER A 103 10.64 -20.81 0.77
C SER A 103 11.41 -22.09 0.42
N LYS A 104 12.60 -21.98 -0.19
CA LYS A 104 13.44 -23.11 -0.59
C LYS A 104 14.21 -23.75 0.56
N SER A 105 14.55 -22.98 1.59
CA SER A 105 15.30 -23.47 2.75
C SER A 105 14.42 -24.18 3.78
N ILE A 106 13.09 -24.04 3.70
CA ILE A 106 12.16 -24.67 4.62
C ILE A 106 11.91 -26.12 4.18
N VAL A 107 12.49 -27.07 4.92
CA VAL A 107 12.15 -28.49 4.80
C VAL A 107 10.85 -28.73 5.58
N PRO A 108 9.76 -29.21 4.94
CA PRO A 108 8.51 -29.44 5.65
C PRO A 108 8.67 -30.55 6.69
N THR A 109 8.18 -30.30 7.90
CA THR A 109 8.05 -31.33 8.93
C THR A 109 6.98 -32.36 8.51
N ARG A 110 7.11 -33.60 8.95
CA ARG A 110 6.10 -34.64 8.69
C ARG A 110 4.70 -34.17 9.11
N GLY A 111 3.71 -34.33 8.24
CA GLY A 111 2.34 -33.86 8.47
C GLY A 111 2.12 -32.36 8.24
N LYS A 112 3.10 -31.66 7.64
CA LYS A 112 2.99 -30.28 7.18
C LYS A 112 3.45 -30.19 5.73
N CYS A 113 2.95 -29.18 5.02
CA CYS A 113 3.32 -28.89 3.64
C CYS A 113 3.72 -27.42 3.50
N THR A 114 4.62 -27.14 2.55
CA THR A 114 4.96 -25.75 2.19
C THR A 114 3.92 -25.18 1.23
N VAL A 115 3.83 -23.85 1.16
CA VAL A 115 2.90 -23.17 0.25
C VAL A 115 3.12 -23.60 -1.20
N ASN A 116 4.38 -23.76 -1.63
CA ASN A 116 4.72 -24.20 -2.98
C ASN A 116 4.17 -25.60 -3.29
N GLN A 117 4.28 -26.53 -2.34
CA GLN A 117 3.72 -27.88 -2.47
C GLN A 117 2.20 -27.86 -2.55
N ILE A 118 1.55 -26.98 -1.77
CA ILE A 118 0.09 -26.80 -1.80
C ILE A 118 -0.37 -26.36 -3.19
N VAL A 119 0.29 -25.32 -3.74
CA VAL A 119 -0.02 -24.84 -5.08
C VAL A 119 0.18 -25.94 -6.13
N GLU A 120 1.26 -26.72 -6.00
CA GLU A 120 1.58 -27.80 -6.92
C GLU A 120 0.50 -28.90 -6.97
N PHE A 121 0.08 -29.44 -5.82
CA PHE A 121 -0.92 -30.51 -5.82
C PHE A 121 -2.32 -29.98 -6.14
N ILE A 122 -2.65 -28.72 -5.81
CA ILE A 122 -3.92 -28.12 -6.24
C ILE A 122 -3.96 -28.04 -7.77
N SER A 123 -2.87 -27.59 -8.42
CA SER A 123 -2.78 -27.54 -9.89
C SER A 123 -2.96 -28.93 -10.51
N LYS A 124 -2.24 -29.92 -10.00
CA LYS A 124 -2.30 -31.30 -10.49
C LYS A 124 -3.67 -31.94 -10.30
N HIS A 125 -4.34 -31.69 -9.17
CA HIS A 125 -5.71 -32.16 -8.93
C HIS A 125 -6.74 -31.46 -9.82
N GLN A 126 -6.53 -30.20 -10.18
CA GLN A 126 -7.38 -29.50 -11.14
C GLN A 126 -7.27 -30.08 -12.55
N GLU A 127 -6.05 -30.43 -12.98
CA GLU A 127 -5.78 -31.06 -14.27
C GLU A 127 -6.34 -32.49 -14.33
N ASN A 128 -5.93 -33.36 -13.38
CA ASN A 128 -6.27 -34.78 -13.37
C ASN A 128 -6.82 -35.22 -12.00
N LYS A 129 -8.13 -35.11 -11.80
CA LYS A 129 -8.81 -35.51 -10.55
C LYS A 129 -8.70 -37.00 -10.22
N THR A 130 -8.63 -37.85 -11.24
CA THR A 130 -8.57 -39.31 -11.07
C THR A 130 -7.20 -39.78 -10.60
N GLU A 131 -6.14 -39.21 -11.17
CA GLU A 131 -4.76 -39.56 -10.82
C GLU A 131 -4.34 -38.96 -9.49
N TYR A 132 -4.72 -37.72 -9.20
CA TYR A 132 -4.36 -36.99 -7.98
C TYR A 132 -5.51 -37.00 -6.97
N SER A 133 -5.99 -38.19 -6.60
CA SER A 133 -7.05 -38.32 -5.60
C SER A 133 -6.61 -37.82 -4.22
N ILE A 134 -7.59 -37.48 -3.37
CA ILE A 134 -7.36 -37.06 -1.96
C ILE A 134 -6.48 -38.07 -1.22
N GLU A 135 -6.67 -39.36 -1.48
CA GLU A 135 -5.93 -40.43 -0.83
C GLU A 135 -4.46 -40.46 -1.27
N ARG A 136 -4.21 -40.26 -2.55
CA ARG A 136 -2.85 -40.23 -3.10
C ARG A 136 -2.09 -39.02 -2.60
N ILE A 137 -2.70 -37.84 -2.61
CA ILE A 137 -2.08 -36.60 -2.09
C ILE A 137 -1.78 -36.73 -0.60
N SER A 138 -2.70 -37.32 0.17
CA SER A 138 -2.51 -37.61 1.60
C SER A 138 -1.30 -38.53 1.84
N GLN A 139 -1.13 -39.57 1.02
CA GLN A 139 0.00 -40.49 1.11
C GLN A 139 1.32 -39.84 0.71
N ASP A 140 1.35 -39.13 -0.42
CA ASP A 140 2.55 -38.50 -0.98
C ASP A 140 3.14 -37.46 -0.02
N TYR A 141 2.28 -36.61 0.56
CA TYR A 141 2.68 -35.55 1.47
C TYR A 141 2.59 -35.93 2.96
N LYS A 142 2.19 -37.17 3.28
CA LYS A 142 2.00 -37.67 4.66
C LYS A 142 1.07 -36.76 5.50
N MET A 143 0.00 -36.28 4.87
CA MET A 143 -1.00 -35.36 5.44
C MET A 143 -2.29 -36.10 5.78
N ASP A 144 -3.08 -35.60 6.73
CA ASP A 144 -4.40 -36.16 7.02
C ASP A 144 -5.39 -35.93 5.88
N LYS A 145 -6.14 -37.00 5.53
CA LYS A 145 -7.14 -36.97 4.44
C LYS A 145 -8.14 -35.82 4.59
N LYS A 146 -8.62 -35.58 5.82
CA LYS A 146 -9.58 -34.49 6.13
C LYS A 146 -9.02 -33.10 5.80
N ILE A 147 -7.73 -32.88 6.09
CA ILE A 147 -7.07 -31.60 5.83
C ILE A 147 -6.93 -31.39 4.32
N VAL A 148 -6.49 -32.42 3.60
CA VAL A 148 -6.37 -32.37 2.13
C VAL A 148 -7.72 -32.10 1.48
N GLU A 149 -8.79 -32.75 1.95
CA GLU A 149 -10.15 -32.51 1.48
C GLU A 149 -10.57 -31.05 1.68
N HIS A 150 -10.38 -30.49 2.88
CA HIS A 150 -10.68 -29.07 3.14
C HIS A 150 -9.86 -28.13 2.29
N ILE A 151 -8.60 -28.45 2.00
CA ILE A 151 -7.76 -27.61 1.14
C ILE A 151 -8.32 -27.60 -0.29
N LEU A 152 -8.63 -28.77 -0.85
CA LEU A 152 -9.14 -28.89 -2.21
C LEU A 152 -10.56 -28.33 -2.39
N GLN A 153 -11.37 -28.35 -1.34
CA GLN A 153 -12.71 -27.74 -1.35
C GLN A 153 -12.66 -26.21 -1.29
N ASN A 154 -11.80 -25.64 -0.43
CA ASN A 154 -11.80 -24.21 -0.14
C ASN A 154 -10.85 -23.40 -1.04
N PHE A 155 -9.81 -24.02 -1.61
CA PHE A 155 -8.81 -23.33 -2.41
C PHE A 155 -8.85 -23.79 -3.87
N ARG A 156 -8.86 -22.82 -4.80
CA ARG A 156 -8.79 -23.04 -6.25
C ARG A 156 -7.83 -22.03 -6.87
N LEU A 157 -7.01 -22.49 -7.81
CA LEU A 157 -6.18 -21.61 -8.63
C LEU A 157 -7.04 -20.98 -9.73
N PHE A 158 -6.79 -19.70 -10.00
CA PHE A 158 -7.44 -18.96 -11.07
C PHE A 158 -6.81 -19.33 -12.41
N HIS A 159 -7.61 -19.79 -13.37
CA HIS A 159 -7.15 -19.96 -14.76
C HIS A 159 -7.29 -18.62 -15.49
N HIS A 160 -6.19 -18.13 -16.05
CA HIS A 160 -6.25 -17.03 -17.01
C HIS A 160 -6.68 -17.60 -18.36
N LEU A 161 -7.91 -17.33 -18.79
CA LEU A 161 -8.31 -17.57 -20.18
C LEU A 161 -7.50 -16.60 -21.04
N LYS A 162 -6.47 -17.11 -21.74
CA LYS A 162 -5.88 -16.36 -22.86
C LYS A 162 -6.89 -16.40 -23.98
N GLU A 163 -7.53 -15.26 -24.26
CA GLU A 163 -8.22 -15.09 -25.53
C GLU A 163 -7.15 -15.06 -26.63
N GLU A 164 -7.03 -16.13 -27.40
CA GLU A 164 -6.29 -16.11 -28.66
C GLU A 164 -7.15 -15.42 -29.71
N THR A 165 -7.05 -14.08 -29.79
CA THR A 165 -7.49 -13.36 -30.99
C THR A 165 -6.24 -12.88 -31.75
N PRO A 166 -5.90 -13.47 -32.91
CA PRO A 166 -4.85 -12.95 -33.76
C PRO A 166 -5.38 -11.74 -34.53
N LEU A 167 -4.94 -10.54 -34.16
CA LEU A 167 -5.10 -9.38 -35.03
C LEU A 167 -3.98 -9.43 -36.09
N MET A 168 -4.29 -10.10 -37.19
CA MET A 168 -3.61 -9.89 -38.47
C MET A 168 -3.85 -8.43 -38.88
N LEU A 169 -2.85 -7.57 -38.69
CA LEU A 169 -2.78 -6.28 -39.36
C LEU A 169 -2.21 -6.53 -40.75
N ASP A 170 -3.12 -6.72 -41.72
CA ASP A 170 -2.80 -6.66 -43.14
C ASP A 170 -2.37 -5.23 -43.48
N ASP A 171 -1.05 -4.99 -43.52
CA ASP A 171 -0.45 -3.80 -44.13
C ASP A 171 -0.64 -3.87 -45.66
N LYS A 172 -1.86 -3.60 -46.13
CA LYS A 172 -2.12 -3.26 -47.52
C LYS A 172 -1.76 -1.80 -47.76
N LYS A 173 -0.58 -1.62 -48.38
CA LYS A 173 -0.25 -0.64 -49.43
C LYS A 173 -1.32 0.42 -49.69
N LYS A 174 -0.96 1.68 -49.45
CA LYS A 174 -1.42 2.79 -50.30
C LYS A 174 -0.22 3.61 -50.74
N ASN A 175 -0.17 3.74 -52.07
CA ASN A 175 0.73 4.57 -52.87
C ASN A 175 0.67 6.04 -52.46
#